data_AF-A0A973R4I0-F1
#
_entry.id   AF-A0A973R4I0-F1
#
_cell.length_a   1.000
_cell.length_b   1.000
_cell.length_c   1.000
_cell.angle_alpha   90.00
_cell.angle_beta   90.00
_cell.angle_gamma   90.00
#
_symmetry.space_group_name_H-M   'P 1'
#
loop_
_entity.id
_entity.type
_entity.pdbx_description
1 polymer ?
#
loop_
_entity_poly.entity_id
_entity_poly.type
_entity_poly.pdbx_seq_one_letter_code
_entity_poly.pdbx_strand_id
1 'polypeptide(L)'
;MTGRIRPLFATAAALLLAAAIPALAASPGAAAAAGDAIAKPMFVPGHAAPGLVQPAATPSGYGPADLQSAYNLPSSTAGSGQTVAIVDAYDDPTAEADLGVYRAQYGLPACTTANGCFKKVNQTGGTKYPRTNAGWATEISLDLDMVSAVCPNCHILLVEASSASFSNLGTAVNEAAALHANAISNSYGGSDLSDSSAPYYNHPGIAITASSGDSGYGVQFPASSHYVTAVGGTSLTKSSASRGWAETVWSGAGSGCSTLNAALSGQSSFNTGCTLRAEADVSAVADPNTGVAVYDSTAYQGRSGWQVYGGTSVASPIIASVYALAGNTGSIDNNYPYTHSGSFFDVTSGSNGSCSPSQLCTARAGWDGPTGLGTPNGSGGF
;
A
#
# COMPACT_ATOMS: atom_id res chain seq x y z
N MET A 1 -8.34 86.14 37.47
CA MET A 1 -9.23 85.73 36.36
C MET A 1 -8.53 84.61 35.59
N THR A 2 -9.32 83.62 35.14
CA THR A 2 -8.98 82.46 34.29
C THR A 2 -7.93 81.48 34.86
N GLY A 3 -8.14 80.18 34.99
CA GLY A 3 -9.23 79.25 34.74
C GLY A 3 -8.68 77.85 35.04
N ARG A 4 -9.34 77.09 35.91
CA ARG A 4 -8.94 75.74 36.37
C ARG A 4 -8.96 74.72 35.23
N ILE A 5 -8.11 73.69 35.31
CA ILE A 5 -8.46 72.25 35.43
C ILE A 5 -7.14 71.45 35.53
N ARG A 6 -7.01 70.62 36.57
CA ARG A 6 -5.92 69.64 36.75
C ARG A 6 -6.31 68.31 36.11
N PRO A 7 -5.34 67.53 35.62
CA PRO A 7 -5.43 66.09 35.77
C PRO A 7 -4.21 65.51 36.50
N LEU A 8 -4.48 64.61 37.44
CA LEU A 8 -3.55 63.56 37.88
C LEU A 8 -3.49 62.52 36.77
N PHE A 9 -2.30 62.07 36.38
CA PHE A 9 -2.12 60.70 35.88
C PHE A 9 -0.78 60.11 36.33
N ALA A 10 -0.91 58.90 36.87
CA ALA A 10 0.12 58.11 37.50
C ALA A 10 1.05 57.45 36.49
N THR A 11 2.31 57.28 36.89
CA THR A 11 3.31 56.42 36.25
C THR A 11 2.90 54.95 36.38
N ALA A 12 2.63 54.28 35.27
CA ALA A 12 2.51 52.82 35.20
C ALA A 12 3.76 52.24 34.52
N ALA A 13 4.53 51.47 35.30
CA ALA A 13 5.60 50.64 34.78
C ALA A 13 4.99 49.46 34.01
N ALA A 14 5.43 49.26 32.76
CA ALA A 14 5.05 48.10 31.96
C ALA A 14 5.81 46.87 32.47
N LEU A 15 5.09 45.94 33.10
CA LEU A 15 5.57 44.60 33.41
C LEU A 15 5.52 43.77 32.11
N LEU A 16 6.68 43.48 31.51
CA LEU A 16 6.81 42.46 30.46
C LEU A 16 6.68 41.08 31.11
N LEU A 17 5.50 40.46 30.98
CA LEU A 17 5.31 39.05 31.30
C LEU A 17 5.95 38.20 30.19
N ALA A 18 7.18 37.73 30.41
CA ALA A 18 7.73 36.63 29.64
C ALA A 18 7.00 35.35 30.07
N ALA A 19 6.03 34.90 29.27
CA ALA A 19 5.46 33.58 29.44
C ALA A 19 6.53 32.54 29.08
N ALA A 20 7.11 31.90 30.08
CA ALA A 20 7.91 30.69 29.90
C ALA A 20 6.98 29.60 29.37
N ILE A 21 7.08 29.29 28.08
CA ILE A 21 6.51 28.07 27.52
C ILE A 21 7.35 26.93 28.08
N PRO A 22 6.79 25.98 28.85
CA PRO A 22 7.55 24.81 29.25
C PRO A 22 7.87 24.02 27.99
N ALA A 23 9.15 23.93 27.65
CA ALA A 23 9.64 22.94 26.71
C ALA A 23 9.28 21.57 27.28
N LEU A 24 8.31 20.88 26.67
CA LEU A 24 8.13 19.45 26.88
C LEU A 24 9.40 18.79 26.35
N ALA A 25 10.33 18.48 27.26
CA ALA A 25 11.38 17.52 26.98
C ALA A 25 10.67 16.19 26.66
N ALA A 26 10.73 15.78 25.39
CA ALA A 26 10.38 14.43 25.01
C ALA A 26 11.33 13.49 25.77
N SER A 27 10.79 12.79 26.76
CA SER A 27 11.46 11.65 27.37
C SER A 27 11.85 10.68 26.25
N PRO A 28 13.04 10.05 26.28
CA PRO A 28 13.35 8.99 25.32
C PRO A 28 12.35 7.87 25.55
N GLY A 29 11.38 7.75 24.64
CA GLY A 29 10.36 6.71 24.68
C GLY A 29 11.05 5.36 24.58
N ALA A 30 10.85 4.52 25.59
CA ALA A 30 11.19 3.11 25.49
C ALA A 30 10.51 2.53 24.23
N ALA A 31 11.28 1.88 23.37
CA ALA A 31 10.75 1.17 22.21
C ALA A 31 9.68 0.18 22.69
N ALA A 32 8.42 0.41 22.33
CA ALA A 32 7.38 -0.58 22.53
C ALA A 32 7.74 -1.81 21.69
N ALA A 33 7.84 -2.98 22.31
CA ALA A 33 7.95 -4.23 21.57
C ALA A 33 6.71 -4.36 20.67
N ALA A 34 6.87 -4.84 19.43
CA ALA A 34 5.78 -4.95 18.46
C ALA A 34 4.66 -5.94 18.85
N GLY A 35 4.74 -6.56 20.04
CA GLY A 35 3.88 -7.66 20.49
C GLY A 35 2.38 -7.35 20.49
N ASP A 36 1.97 -6.10 20.65
CA ASP A 36 0.56 -5.71 20.79
C ASP A 36 0.06 -4.63 19.80
N ALA A 37 0.92 -4.14 18.92
CA ALA A 37 0.51 -3.15 17.93
C ALA A 37 -0.40 -3.81 16.87
N ILE A 38 -1.58 -3.22 16.64
CA ILE A 38 -2.62 -3.75 15.74
C ILE A 38 -2.59 -2.98 14.42
N ALA A 39 -2.49 -3.72 13.32
CA ALA A 39 -2.65 -3.21 11.98
C ALA A 39 -4.14 -3.16 11.57
N LYS A 40 -4.45 -2.36 10.55
CA LYS A 40 -5.78 -2.29 9.93
C LYS A 40 -5.69 -2.75 8.48
N PRO A 41 -6.76 -3.36 7.93
CA PRO A 41 -6.90 -3.50 6.48
C PRO A 41 -7.02 -2.10 5.86
N MET A 42 -6.54 -1.92 4.64
CA MET A 42 -6.35 -0.64 3.94
C MET A 42 -7.20 -0.56 2.64
N PHE A 43 -8.23 -1.39 2.49
CA PHE A 43 -9.20 -1.23 1.40
C PHE A 43 -10.06 0.02 1.62
N VAL A 44 -10.32 0.77 0.54
CA VAL A 44 -11.20 1.94 0.56
C VAL A 44 -12.39 1.71 -0.38
N PRO A 45 -13.64 1.67 0.12
CA PRO A 45 -14.81 1.51 -0.73
C PRO A 45 -14.96 2.64 -1.76
N GLY A 46 -15.16 2.26 -3.02
CA GLY A 46 -15.54 3.14 -4.12
C GLY A 46 -16.93 3.72 -3.94
N HIS A 47 -17.11 4.96 -4.41
CA HIS A 47 -18.41 5.46 -4.80
C HIS A 47 -18.58 5.13 -6.28
N ALA A 48 -19.60 4.37 -6.65
CA ALA A 48 -19.94 4.22 -8.07
C ALA A 48 -20.17 5.62 -8.64
N ALA A 49 -19.25 6.12 -9.48
CA ALA A 49 -19.33 7.46 -10.03
C ALA A 49 -20.68 7.60 -10.78
N PRO A 50 -21.58 8.53 -10.38
CA PRO A 50 -22.80 8.74 -11.13
C PRO A 50 -22.44 9.37 -12.48
N GLY A 51 -22.70 8.65 -13.58
CA GLY A 51 -22.85 9.29 -14.89
C GLY A 51 -21.85 8.94 -16.00
N LEU A 52 -21.11 7.83 -15.96
CA LEU A 52 -20.27 7.40 -17.09
C LEU A 52 -20.36 5.91 -17.53
N VAL A 53 -21.42 5.17 -17.19
CA VAL A 53 -21.68 3.84 -17.82
C VAL A 53 -23.19 3.52 -17.89
N GLN A 54 -23.57 2.83 -18.99
CA GLN A 54 -24.88 2.24 -19.28
C GLN A 54 -25.44 1.42 -18.09
N PRO A 55 -26.77 1.31 -17.92
CA PRO A 55 -27.35 0.45 -16.90
C PRO A 55 -27.00 -1.03 -17.18
N ALA A 56 -26.43 -1.71 -16.17
CA ALA A 56 -26.33 -3.18 -16.03
C ALA A 56 -25.14 -3.96 -16.64
N ALA A 57 -23.94 -3.38 -16.77
CA ALA A 57 -22.72 -4.20 -16.95
C ALA A 57 -21.89 -4.21 -15.66
N THR A 58 -22.19 -5.14 -14.76
CA THR A 58 -21.25 -5.53 -13.70
C THR A 58 -20.17 -6.44 -14.29
N PRO A 59 -18.90 -6.30 -13.90
CA PRO A 59 -18.43 -5.38 -12.86
C PRO A 59 -18.10 -3.96 -13.37
N SER A 60 -18.27 -2.98 -12.47
CA SER A 60 -17.71 -1.63 -12.60
C SER A 60 -16.28 -1.62 -12.06
N GLY A 61 -15.47 -0.62 -12.44
CA GLY A 61 -14.07 -0.50 -12.03
C GLY A 61 -13.10 -1.13 -13.02
N TYR A 62 -11.80 -0.95 -12.78
CA TYR A 62 -10.76 -1.54 -13.63
C TYR A 62 -10.65 -3.05 -13.43
N GLY A 63 -10.56 -3.78 -14.53
CA GLY A 63 -10.28 -5.21 -14.56
C GLY A 63 -8.86 -5.52 -15.07
N PRO A 64 -8.52 -6.82 -15.27
CA PRO A 64 -7.19 -7.25 -15.66
C PRO A 64 -6.64 -6.56 -16.90
N ALA A 65 -7.42 -6.48 -17.98
CA ALA A 65 -6.96 -5.85 -19.23
C ALA A 65 -6.63 -4.37 -19.07
N ASP A 66 -7.39 -3.64 -18.23
CA ASP A 66 -7.11 -2.24 -17.93
C ASP A 66 -5.78 -2.09 -17.18
N LEU A 67 -5.58 -2.86 -16.10
CA LEU A 67 -4.36 -2.80 -15.29
C LEU A 67 -3.11 -3.22 -16.06
N GLN A 68 -3.20 -4.32 -16.83
CA GLN A 68 -2.11 -4.82 -17.66
C GLN A 68 -1.71 -3.80 -18.74
N SER A 69 -2.70 -3.15 -19.37
CA SER A 69 -2.45 -2.10 -20.35
C SER A 69 -1.90 -0.82 -19.72
N ALA A 70 -2.41 -0.42 -18.55
CA ALA A 70 -1.98 0.80 -17.88
C ALA A 70 -0.49 0.75 -17.52
N TYR A 71 -0.01 -0.43 -17.14
CA TYR A 71 1.35 -0.64 -16.64
C TYR A 71 2.27 -1.39 -17.60
N ASN A 72 1.88 -1.55 -18.87
CA ASN A 72 2.67 -2.23 -19.91
C ASN A 72 3.17 -3.63 -19.48
N LEU A 73 2.33 -4.42 -18.81
CA LEU A 73 2.76 -5.63 -18.14
C LEU A 73 2.80 -6.85 -19.07
N PRO A 74 3.82 -7.72 -18.96
CA PRO A 74 3.95 -8.95 -19.75
C PRO A 74 3.08 -10.10 -19.23
N SER A 75 1.91 -9.80 -18.65
CA SER A 75 1.06 -10.73 -17.88
C SER A 75 0.60 -11.97 -18.65
N SER A 76 0.53 -11.91 -19.97
CA SER A 76 0.16 -13.04 -20.82
C SER A 76 1.28 -14.07 -21.02
N THR A 77 2.54 -13.70 -20.75
CA THR A 77 3.73 -14.52 -21.08
C THR A 77 4.65 -14.78 -19.89
N ALA A 78 4.57 -13.95 -18.84
CA ALA A 78 5.40 -14.06 -17.65
C ALA A 78 4.63 -14.62 -16.44
N GLY A 79 5.33 -14.81 -15.32
CA GLY A 79 4.76 -15.24 -14.04
C GLY A 79 4.63 -16.75 -13.83
N SER A 80 4.80 -17.57 -14.87
CA SER A 80 4.76 -19.03 -14.73
C SER A 80 5.87 -19.52 -13.79
N GLY A 81 5.52 -20.37 -12.83
CA GLY A 81 6.43 -20.91 -11.82
C GLY A 81 6.75 -19.93 -10.67
N GLN A 82 6.14 -18.75 -10.67
CA GLN A 82 6.28 -17.77 -9.59
C GLN A 82 5.11 -17.89 -8.62
N THR A 83 5.36 -17.65 -7.34
CA THR A 83 4.35 -17.63 -6.28
C THR A 83 4.27 -16.23 -5.69
N VAL A 84 3.07 -15.63 -5.72
CA VAL A 84 2.76 -14.40 -4.98
C VAL A 84 1.99 -14.80 -3.73
N ALA A 85 2.53 -14.44 -2.57
CA ALA A 85 1.85 -14.62 -1.30
C ALA A 85 1.10 -13.36 -0.88
N ILE A 86 -0.06 -13.56 -0.26
CA ILE A 86 -0.86 -12.55 0.41
C ILE A 86 -0.87 -12.91 1.89
N VAL A 87 -0.52 -11.94 2.72
CA VAL A 87 -0.53 -12.09 4.18
C VAL A 87 -1.57 -11.15 4.75
N ASP A 88 -2.60 -11.71 5.37
CA ASP A 88 -3.71 -10.96 5.97
C ASP A 88 -4.16 -11.58 7.28
N ALA A 89 -4.93 -10.84 8.08
CA ALA A 89 -5.45 -11.33 9.35
C ALA A 89 -6.85 -11.93 9.21
N TYR A 90 -7.16 -12.86 10.11
CA TYR A 90 -8.43 -13.59 10.16
C TYR A 90 -8.68 -14.45 8.92
N ASP A 91 -9.84 -15.09 8.90
CA ASP A 91 -10.23 -16.04 7.85
C ASP A 91 -11.19 -15.41 6.85
N ASP A 92 -10.87 -15.55 5.57
CA ASP A 92 -11.80 -15.45 4.45
C ASP A 92 -12.29 -16.86 4.06
N PRO A 93 -13.48 -17.29 4.52
CA PRO A 93 -13.97 -18.64 4.27
C PRO A 93 -14.38 -18.87 2.82
N THR A 94 -14.57 -17.82 2.00
CA THR A 94 -15.04 -17.90 0.62
C THR A 94 -13.96 -17.61 -0.43
N ALA A 95 -12.75 -17.24 -0.01
CA ALA A 95 -11.58 -16.91 -0.85
C ALA A 95 -11.47 -17.70 -2.17
N GLU A 96 -11.39 -19.04 -2.15
CA GLU A 96 -11.22 -19.84 -3.38
C GLU A 96 -12.45 -19.77 -4.31
N ALA A 97 -13.65 -19.74 -3.74
CA ALA A 97 -14.88 -19.65 -4.52
C ALA A 97 -15.02 -18.28 -5.18
N ASP A 98 -14.71 -17.22 -4.45
CA ASP A 98 -14.80 -15.83 -4.91
C ASP A 98 -13.72 -15.54 -5.97
N LEU A 99 -12.49 -16.00 -5.74
CA LEU A 99 -11.41 -16.01 -6.74
C LEU A 99 -11.84 -16.72 -8.03
N GLY A 100 -12.57 -17.82 -7.91
CA GLY A 100 -13.14 -18.55 -9.04
C GLY A 100 -14.13 -17.72 -9.86
N VAL A 101 -15.00 -16.95 -9.20
CA VAL A 101 -15.96 -16.04 -9.86
C VAL A 101 -15.22 -14.92 -10.58
N TYR A 102 -14.25 -14.28 -9.92
CA TYR A 102 -13.47 -13.20 -10.51
C TYR A 102 -12.75 -13.65 -11.78
N ARG A 103 -12.00 -14.76 -11.67
CA ARG A 103 -11.20 -15.29 -12.78
C ARG A 103 -12.08 -15.75 -13.94
N ALA A 104 -13.24 -16.36 -13.66
CA ALA A 104 -14.20 -16.74 -14.71
C ALA A 104 -14.79 -15.51 -15.43
N GLN A 105 -15.14 -14.44 -14.70
CA GLN A 105 -15.67 -13.20 -15.26
C GLN A 105 -14.72 -12.56 -16.28
N TYR A 106 -13.42 -12.63 -16.02
CA TYR A 106 -12.39 -12.04 -16.86
C TYR A 106 -11.70 -13.03 -17.82
N GLY A 107 -12.18 -14.27 -17.90
CA GLY A 107 -11.62 -15.28 -18.79
C GLY A 107 -10.19 -15.71 -18.43
N LEU A 108 -9.81 -15.59 -17.16
CA LEU A 108 -8.51 -16.03 -16.65
C LEU A 108 -8.54 -17.55 -16.38
N PRO A 109 -7.39 -18.26 -16.48
CA PRO A 109 -7.32 -19.68 -16.15
C PRO A 109 -7.79 -19.95 -14.72
N ALA A 110 -8.48 -21.05 -14.43
CA ALA A 110 -8.91 -21.34 -13.06
C ALA A 110 -7.71 -21.44 -12.11
N CYS A 111 -7.82 -20.87 -10.91
CA CYS A 111 -6.81 -20.98 -9.86
C CYS A 111 -7.42 -21.61 -8.62
N THR A 112 -7.13 -22.89 -8.38
CA THR A 112 -7.80 -23.69 -7.35
C THR A 112 -6.80 -24.46 -6.52
N THR A 113 -7.23 -24.91 -5.34
CA THR A 113 -6.47 -25.88 -4.54
C THR A 113 -6.29 -27.18 -5.32
N ALA A 114 -7.32 -27.61 -6.06
CA ALA A 114 -7.32 -28.87 -6.80
C ALA A 114 -6.31 -28.90 -7.96
N ASN A 115 -6.07 -27.77 -8.64
CA ASN A 115 -5.09 -27.68 -9.72
C ASN A 115 -3.71 -27.17 -9.25
N GLY A 116 -3.55 -26.92 -7.95
CA GLY A 116 -2.30 -26.46 -7.35
C GLY A 116 -1.95 -25.00 -7.63
N CYS A 117 -2.83 -24.24 -8.27
CA CYS A 117 -2.61 -22.81 -8.48
C CYS A 117 -2.80 -22.00 -7.18
N PHE A 118 -3.83 -22.33 -6.40
CA PHE A 118 -4.13 -21.66 -5.14
C PHE A 118 -3.75 -22.53 -3.95
N LYS A 119 -3.19 -21.92 -2.91
CA LYS A 119 -2.97 -22.56 -1.62
C LYS A 119 -3.35 -21.60 -0.51
N LYS A 120 -4.16 -22.09 0.43
CA LYS A 120 -4.54 -21.37 1.65
C LYS A 120 -3.94 -22.08 2.87
N VAL A 121 -3.33 -21.33 3.78
CA VAL A 121 -2.78 -21.81 5.05
C VAL A 121 -2.99 -20.77 6.16
N ASN A 122 -2.91 -21.19 7.41
CA ASN A 122 -2.76 -20.27 8.54
C ASN A 122 -1.29 -19.83 8.70
N GLN A 123 -1.01 -18.89 9.62
CA GLN A 123 0.34 -18.36 9.91
C GLN A 123 1.42 -19.38 10.33
N THR A 124 1.08 -20.67 10.42
CA THR A 124 2.01 -21.77 10.75
C THR A 124 1.96 -22.90 9.72
N GLY A 125 1.43 -22.64 8.52
CA GLY A 125 1.36 -23.61 7.42
C GLY A 125 0.24 -24.64 7.54
N GLY A 126 -0.62 -24.54 8.56
CA GLY A 126 -1.71 -25.47 8.82
C GLY A 126 -3.03 -25.08 8.14
N THR A 127 -4.02 -25.98 8.19
CA THR A 127 -5.38 -25.77 7.64
C THR A 127 -6.44 -25.49 8.71
N LYS A 128 -6.00 -25.24 9.95
CA LYS A 128 -6.87 -24.75 11.03
C LYS A 128 -6.89 -23.23 10.95
N TYR A 129 -7.80 -22.70 10.15
CA TYR A 129 -7.91 -21.27 9.88
C TYR A 129 -8.42 -20.50 11.11
N PRO A 130 -8.06 -19.21 11.25
CA PRO A 130 -8.54 -18.37 12.34
C PRO A 130 -10.05 -18.10 12.24
N ARG A 131 -10.58 -17.31 13.18
CA ARG A 131 -11.99 -16.91 13.11
C ARG A 131 -12.23 -16.02 11.88
N THR A 132 -13.38 -16.18 11.24
CA THR A 132 -13.79 -15.29 10.15
C THR A 132 -13.95 -13.84 10.62
N ASN A 133 -13.56 -12.91 9.76
CA ASN A 133 -13.83 -11.48 9.94
C ASN A 133 -14.18 -10.87 8.57
N ALA A 134 -15.44 -10.49 8.37
CA ALA A 134 -15.92 -10.02 7.08
C ALA A 134 -15.16 -8.81 6.51
N GLY A 135 -14.65 -7.91 7.37
CA GLY A 135 -13.85 -6.79 6.87
C GLY A 135 -12.49 -7.23 6.31
N TRP A 136 -11.86 -8.22 6.95
CA TRP A 136 -10.62 -8.78 6.42
C TRP A 136 -10.86 -9.75 5.27
N ALA A 137 -12.02 -10.41 5.21
CA ALA A 137 -12.40 -11.20 4.04
C ALA A 137 -12.48 -10.34 2.78
N THR A 138 -13.04 -9.12 2.89
CA THR A 138 -13.04 -8.15 1.79
C THR A 138 -11.62 -7.74 1.36
N GLU A 139 -10.71 -7.52 2.31
CA GLU A 139 -9.28 -7.23 2.01
C GLU A 139 -8.61 -8.40 1.30
N ILE A 140 -8.78 -9.62 1.82
CA ILE A 140 -8.22 -10.85 1.25
C ILE A 140 -8.73 -11.04 -0.19
N SER A 141 -10.03 -10.88 -0.42
CA SER A 141 -10.63 -10.98 -1.76
C SER A 141 -10.08 -9.92 -2.72
N LEU A 142 -9.90 -8.67 -2.26
CA LEU A 142 -9.26 -7.60 -3.04
C LEU A 142 -7.84 -7.98 -3.45
N ASP A 143 -7.03 -8.44 -2.51
CA ASP A 143 -5.65 -8.83 -2.75
C ASP A 143 -5.55 -10.00 -3.73
N LEU A 144 -6.38 -11.04 -3.56
CA LEU A 144 -6.44 -12.21 -4.45
C LEU A 144 -6.84 -11.84 -5.88
N ASP A 145 -7.82 -10.95 -6.02
CA ASP A 145 -8.28 -10.45 -7.31
C ASP A 145 -7.19 -9.62 -8.01
N MET A 146 -6.45 -8.79 -7.27
CA MET A 146 -5.36 -7.99 -7.83
C MET A 146 -4.17 -8.84 -8.28
N VAL A 147 -3.80 -9.87 -7.51
CA VAL A 147 -2.80 -10.85 -7.95
C VAL A 147 -3.26 -11.58 -9.19
N SER A 148 -4.52 -12.00 -9.25
CA SER A 148 -5.10 -12.64 -10.44
C SER A 148 -5.10 -11.73 -11.67
N ALA A 149 -5.43 -10.45 -11.48
CA ALA A 149 -5.49 -9.47 -12.54
C ALA A 149 -4.11 -9.19 -13.14
N VAL A 150 -3.09 -9.10 -12.30
CA VAL A 150 -1.75 -8.69 -12.72
C VAL A 150 -0.88 -9.87 -13.13
N CYS A 151 -0.86 -10.96 -12.36
CA CYS A 151 -0.09 -12.15 -12.67
C CYS A 151 -0.99 -13.40 -12.79
N PRO A 152 -1.77 -13.53 -13.89
CA PRO A 152 -2.72 -14.63 -14.04
C PRO A 152 -2.08 -16.02 -14.11
N ASN A 153 -0.77 -16.10 -14.41
CA ASN A 153 0.01 -17.34 -14.48
C ASN A 153 0.78 -17.67 -13.19
N CYS A 154 0.77 -16.77 -12.19
CA CYS A 154 1.39 -17.03 -10.90
C CYS A 154 0.56 -18.05 -10.09
N HIS A 155 1.24 -18.79 -9.22
CA HIS A 155 0.61 -19.43 -8.08
C HIS A 155 0.28 -18.37 -7.02
N ILE A 156 -0.80 -18.58 -6.28
CA ILE A 156 -1.26 -17.67 -5.23
C ILE A 156 -1.24 -18.42 -3.90
N LEU A 157 -0.53 -17.85 -2.93
CA LEU A 157 -0.46 -18.35 -1.56
C LEU A 157 -1.16 -17.38 -0.61
N LEU A 158 -2.29 -17.76 -0.02
CA LEU A 158 -2.92 -17.01 1.06
C LEU A 158 -2.44 -17.54 2.42
N VAL A 159 -1.86 -16.66 3.24
CA VAL A 159 -1.43 -16.96 4.61
C VAL A 159 -2.22 -16.11 5.60
N GLU A 160 -3.09 -16.76 6.37
CA GLU A 160 -3.99 -16.09 7.31
C GLU A 160 -3.43 -16.06 8.74
N ALA A 161 -3.23 -14.85 9.25
CA ALA A 161 -2.82 -14.56 10.61
C ALA A 161 -3.98 -14.68 11.60
N SER A 162 -3.67 -15.13 12.81
CA SER A 162 -4.65 -15.38 13.88
C SER A 162 -5.34 -14.11 14.37
N SER A 163 -4.68 -12.98 14.24
CA SER A 163 -5.21 -11.65 14.50
C SER A 163 -4.43 -10.60 13.73
N ALA A 164 -4.92 -9.37 13.74
CA ALA A 164 -4.28 -8.23 13.11
C ALA A 164 -3.09 -7.64 13.91
N SER A 165 -2.53 -8.34 14.90
CA SER A 165 -1.32 -7.87 15.56
C SER A 165 -0.11 -8.05 14.65
N PHE A 166 0.86 -7.13 14.71
CA PHE A 166 2.10 -7.27 13.94
C PHE A 166 2.88 -8.55 14.26
N SER A 167 2.75 -9.09 15.48
CA SER A 167 3.34 -10.39 15.81
C SER A 167 2.72 -11.53 15.01
N ASN A 168 1.40 -11.56 14.84
CA ASN A 168 0.72 -12.62 14.10
C ASN A 168 0.88 -12.44 12.59
N LEU A 169 0.72 -11.21 12.10
CA LEU A 169 0.97 -10.86 10.70
C LEU A 169 2.44 -11.15 10.33
N GLY A 170 3.40 -10.73 11.15
CA GLY A 170 4.82 -11.02 10.94
C GLY A 170 5.16 -12.51 10.98
N THR A 171 4.46 -13.30 11.81
CA THR A 171 4.59 -14.77 11.79
C THR A 171 4.09 -15.34 10.46
N ALA A 172 2.99 -14.80 9.91
CA ALA A 172 2.47 -15.18 8.60
C ALA A 172 3.42 -14.77 7.45
N VAL A 173 4.09 -13.61 7.54
CA VAL A 173 5.16 -13.23 6.57
C VAL A 173 6.29 -14.25 6.58
N ASN A 174 6.77 -14.65 7.76
CA ASN A 174 7.79 -15.68 7.89
C ASN A 174 7.33 -17.02 7.29
N GLU A 175 6.07 -17.41 7.50
CA GLU A 175 5.51 -18.63 6.91
C GLU A 175 5.41 -18.54 5.38
N ALA A 176 4.98 -17.40 4.83
CA ALA A 176 4.97 -17.18 3.38
C ALA A 176 6.37 -17.33 2.78
N ALA A 177 7.40 -16.80 3.45
CA ALA A 177 8.79 -16.97 3.06
C ALA A 177 9.26 -18.43 3.16
N ALA A 178 8.91 -19.13 4.26
CA ALA A 178 9.23 -20.54 4.44
C ALA A 178 8.55 -21.46 3.40
N LEU A 179 7.40 -21.03 2.88
CA LEU A 179 6.68 -21.69 1.79
C LEU A 179 7.14 -21.25 0.38
N HIS A 180 8.27 -20.57 0.29
CA HIS A 180 8.95 -20.21 -0.96
C HIS A 180 8.15 -19.26 -1.87
N ALA A 181 7.46 -18.28 -1.28
CA ALA A 181 6.94 -17.15 -2.05
C ALA A 181 8.07 -16.41 -2.77
N ASN A 182 7.84 -15.98 -4.02
CA ASN A 182 8.75 -15.10 -4.75
C ASN A 182 8.51 -13.64 -4.39
N ALA A 183 7.26 -13.28 -4.13
CA ALA A 183 6.83 -11.99 -3.63
C ALA A 183 5.77 -12.14 -2.54
N ILE A 184 5.73 -11.22 -1.57
CA ILE A 184 4.76 -11.20 -0.46
C ILE A 184 4.12 -9.81 -0.41
N SER A 185 2.80 -9.74 -0.60
CA SER A 185 1.99 -8.52 -0.41
C SER A 185 1.47 -8.41 1.02
N ASN A 186 1.50 -7.19 1.56
CA ASN A 186 0.97 -6.85 2.88
C ASN A 186 0.08 -5.60 2.77
N SER A 187 -1.23 -5.80 2.65
CA SER A 187 -2.22 -4.73 2.50
C SER A 187 -2.74 -4.20 3.84
N TYR A 188 -1.83 -3.99 4.78
CA TYR A 188 -2.14 -3.54 6.13
C TYR A 188 -1.12 -2.55 6.68
N GLY A 189 -1.54 -1.74 7.65
CA GLY A 189 -0.66 -0.77 8.29
C GLY A 189 -1.09 -0.35 9.68
N GLY A 190 -0.14 0.25 10.41
CA GLY A 190 -0.34 0.81 11.75
C GLY A 190 0.75 1.83 12.09
N SER A 191 0.86 2.21 13.37
CA SER A 191 1.89 3.14 13.82
C SER A 191 3.29 2.71 13.36
N ASP A 192 4.16 3.68 13.05
CA ASP A 192 5.56 3.41 12.68
C ASP A 192 6.27 2.58 13.77
N LEU A 193 7.05 1.59 13.36
CA LEU A 193 7.81 0.68 14.23
C LEU A 193 9.23 0.52 13.68
N SER A 194 10.17 0.20 14.56
CA SER A 194 11.53 -0.13 14.11
C SER A 194 11.60 -1.56 13.59
N ASP A 195 12.45 -1.80 12.59
CA ASP A 195 12.76 -3.15 12.08
C ASP A 195 13.25 -4.07 13.20
N SER A 196 13.96 -3.53 14.20
CA SER A 196 14.45 -4.29 15.36
C SER A 196 13.33 -4.76 16.29
N SER A 197 12.23 -4.01 16.38
CA SER A 197 11.07 -4.36 17.20
C SER A 197 10.09 -5.29 16.48
N ALA A 198 10.12 -5.34 15.14
CA ALA A 198 9.28 -6.18 14.30
C ALA A 198 10.09 -6.88 13.18
N PRO A 199 10.99 -7.84 13.52
CA PRO A 199 12.01 -8.38 12.62
C PRO A 199 11.47 -9.49 11.69
N TYR A 200 10.38 -9.21 10.97
CA TYR A 200 9.64 -10.21 10.18
C TYR A 200 9.80 -10.07 8.66
N TYR A 201 10.30 -8.93 8.20
CA TYR A 201 10.27 -8.57 6.77
C TYR A 201 11.63 -8.70 6.09
N ASN A 202 12.69 -9.11 6.79
CA ASN A 202 13.99 -9.31 6.18
C ASN A 202 14.13 -10.72 5.61
N HIS A 203 13.69 -10.90 4.36
CA HIS A 203 13.82 -12.17 3.61
C HIS A 203 14.53 -11.94 2.27
N PRO A 204 15.87 -12.01 2.23
CA PRO A 204 16.63 -11.84 0.99
C PRO A 204 16.19 -12.81 -0.10
N GLY A 205 16.03 -12.29 -1.32
CA GLY A 205 15.56 -13.07 -2.47
C GLY A 205 14.03 -13.15 -2.61
N ILE A 206 13.28 -12.52 -1.70
CA ILE A 206 11.83 -12.38 -1.76
C ILE A 206 11.48 -10.90 -1.81
N ALA A 207 10.68 -10.49 -2.80
CA ALA A 207 10.18 -9.13 -2.85
C ALA A 207 9.04 -8.97 -1.84
N ILE A 208 9.15 -8.00 -0.93
CA ILE A 208 8.11 -7.75 0.07
C ILE A 208 7.55 -6.35 -0.15
N THR A 209 6.25 -6.26 -0.34
CA THR A 209 5.53 -4.99 -0.56
C THR A 209 4.59 -4.71 0.58
N ALA A 210 4.36 -3.42 0.86
CA ALA A 210 3.30 -3.01 1.77
C ALA A 210 2.64 -1.71 1.33
N SER A 211 1.35 -1.60 1.63
CA SER A 211 0.57 -0.38 1.40
C SER A 211 1.11 0.78 2.25
N SER A 212 1.34 1.94 1.65
CA SER A 212 1.91 3.10 2.37
C SER A 212 0.88 3.86 3.22
N GLY A 213 -0.41 3.62 3.01
CA GLY A 213 -1.48 4.21 3.80
C GLY A 213 -2.53 4.94 2.95
N ASP A 214 -3.67 5.23 3.58
CA ASP A 214 -4.87 5.77 2.90
C ASP A 214 -5.40 7.06 3.53
N SER A 215 -4.61 7.67 4.41
CA SER A 215 -4.99 8.86 5.19
C SER A 215 -4.21 10.12 4.81
N GLY A 216 -3.60 10.12 3.62
CA GLY A 216 -2.73 11.19 3.14
C GLY A 216 -1.37 11.19 3.85
N TYR A 217 -0.74 12.38 3.93
CA TYR A 217 0.59 12.53 4.53
C TYR A 217 0.70 11.92 5.96
N GLY A 218 1.57 10.93 6.10
CA GLY A 218 1.72 10.07 7.27
C GLY A 218 2.52 8.82 6.90
N VAL A 219 3.20 8.24 7.89
CA VAL A 219 4.08 7.07 7.73
C VAL A 219 3.48 5.91 8.51
N GLN A 220 3.58 4.69 7.98
CA GLN A 220 3.09 3.50 8.65
C GLN A 220 4.03 2.31 8.48
N PHE A 221 4.08 1.47 9.52
CA PHE A 221 4.75 0.17 9.42
C PHE A 221 3.74 -0.85 8.87
N PRO A 222 4.13 -1.78 7.96
CA PRO A 222 5.49 -2.13 7.58
C PRO A 222 6.06 -1.42 6.34
N ALA A 223 5.32 -0.52 5.68
CA ALA A 223 5.85 0.26 4.55
C ALA A 223 7.12 1.04 4.93
N SER A 224 7.23 1.46 6.19
CA SER A 224 8.38 2.21 6.70
C SER A 224 9.63 1.36 6.91
N SER A 225 9.53 0.03 6.81
CA SER A 225 10.65 -0.90 6.98
C SER A 225 11.71 -0.71 5.90
N HIS A 226 12.98 -0.90 6.26
CA HIS A 226 14.08 -0.97 5.29
C HIS A 226 13.93 -2.17 4.33
N TYR A 227 13.26 -3.23 4.79
CA TYR A 227 13.15 -4.50 4.07
C TYR A 227 11.88 -4.62 3.23
N VAL A 228 11.14 -3.52 3.06
CA VAL A 228 9.87 -3.51 2.32
C VAL A 228 9.89 -2.43 1.25
N THR A 229 9.38 -2.78 0.06
CA THR A 229 8.99 -1.80 -0.96
C THR A 229 7.70 -1.12 -0.51
N ALA A 230 7.75 0.15 -0.12
CA ALA A 230 6.56 0.93 0.22
C ALA A 230 5.80 1.31 -1.06
N VAL A 231 4.52 0.96 -1.10
CA VAL A 231 3.68 1.15 -2.27
C VAL A 231 2.64 2.24 -2.02
N GLY A 232 2.83 3.38 -2.67
CA GLY A 232 1.90 4.50 -2.66
C GLY A 232 0.76 4.36 -3.65
N GLY A 233 0.05 5.46 -3.91
CA GLY A 233 -1.23 5.43 -4.61
C GLY A 233 -1.42 6.53 -5.66
N THR A 234 -1.98 6.15 -6.81
CA THR A 234 -2.37 7.08 -7.88
C THR A 234 -3.87 7.06 -8.16
N SER A 235 -4.38 8.17 -8.71
CA SER A 235 -5.64 8.22 -9.43
C SER A 235 -5.35 7.93 -10.91
N LEU A 236 -5.83 6.80 -11.42
CA LEU A 236 -5.58 6.33 -12.79
C LEU A 236 -6.80 6.65 -13.66
N THR A 237 -6.60 7.20 -14.85
CA THR A 237 -7.68 7.51 -15.80
C THR A 237 -7.31 7.16 -17.22
N LYS A 238 -8.32 6.81 -18.04
CA LYS A 238 -8.14 6.64 -19.50
C LYS A 238 -7.84 7.99 -20.14
N SER A 239 -6.91 7.99 -21.09
CA SER A 239 -6.41 9.19 -21.76
C SER A 239 -6.26 8.96 -23.26
N SER A 240 -6.29 10.05 -24.04
CA SER A 240 -5.97 10.03 -25.48
C SER A 240 -4.47 10.13 -25.78
N ALA A 241 -3.62 10.22 -24.76
CA ALA A 241 -2.16 10.16 -24.90
C ALA A 241 -1.71 8.81 -25.49
N SER A 242 -0.47 8.73 -25.96
CA SER A 242 0.08 7.51 -26.58
C SER A 242 0.05 6.28 -25.65
N ARG A 243 0.23 6.48 -24.33
CA ARG A 243 0.08 5.42 -23.30
C ARG A 243 -1.37 4.92 -23.20
N GLY A 244 -2.37 5.74 -23.54
CA GLY A 244 -3.79 5.46 -23.31
C GLY A 244 -4.26 5.75 -21.87
N TRP A 245 -3.35 6.20 -20.99
CA TRP A 245 -3.58 6.36 -19.56
C TRP A 245 -2.89 7.63 -19.02
N ALA A 246 -3.46 8.21 -17.98
CA ALA A 246 -2.91 9.33 -17.22
C ALA A 246 -3.05 9.08 -15.72
N GLU A 247 -2.11 9.59 -14.93
CA GLU A 247 -2.08 9.41 -13.47
C GLU A 247 -1.77 10.73 -12.75
N THR A 248 -2.42 10.91 -11.60
CA THR A 248 -2.09 11.93 -10.60
C THR A 248 -1.93 11.27 -9.23
N VAL A 249 -1.37 11.98 -8.26
CA VAL A 249 -1.38 11.55 -6.85
C VAL A 249 -2.83 11.27 -6.42
N TRP A 250 -3.06 10.11 -5.81
CA TRP A 250 -4.29 9.90 -5.04
C TRP A 250 -4.16 10.65 -3.70
N SER A 251 -5.15 11.49 -3.37
CA SER A 251 -5.07 12.33 -2.17
C SER A 251 -5.01 11.55 -0.85
N GLY A 252 -5.42 10.27 -0.86
CA GLY A 252 -5.32 9.38 0.29
C GLY A 252 -3.96 8.68 0.42
N ALA A 253 -3.11 8.66 -0.61
CA ALA A 253 -1.86 7.90 -0.59
C ALA A 253 -0.97 8.30 0.60
N GLY A 254 -0.46 7.33 1.36
CA GLY A 254 0.45 7.57 2.48
C GLY A 254 1.86 7.93 2.01
N SER A 255 2.52 8.83 2.73
CA SER A 255 3.91 9.21 2.48
C SER A 255 4.50 10.02 3.64
N GLY A 256 5.82 9.98 3.79
CA GLY A 256 6.53 10.77 4.80
C GLY A 256 7.91 10.21 5.14
N CYS A 257 8.42 10.58 6.31
CA CYS A 257 9.73 10.12 6.79
C CYS A 257 9.57 9.27 8.06
N SER A 258 9.99 8.01 8.02
CA SER A 258 10.20 7.25 9.25
C SER A 258 11.28 7.92 10.08
N THR A 259 11.12 7.86 11.40
CA THR A 259 12.15 8.29 12.36
C THR A 259 12.90 7.11 12.97
N LEU A 260 12.55 5.89 12.56
CA LEU A 260 12.98 4.64 13.21
C LEU A 260 13.85 3.76 12.29
N ASN A 261 13.55 3.73 10.99
CA ASN A 261 14.15 2.77 10.06
C ASN A 261 15.18 3.41 9.13
N ALA A 262 16.22 2.65 8.78
CA ALA A 262 17.28 3.12 7.90
C ALA A 262 16.75 3.33 6.47
N ALA A 263 17.18 4.42 5.84
CA ALA A 263 16.86 4.67 4.43
C ALA A 263 17.45 3.58 3.52
N LEU A 264 16.77 3.33 2.39
CA LEU A 264 17.37 2.60 1.27
C LEU A 264 18.51 3.45 0.70
N SER A 265 19.62 2.81 0.34
CA SER A 265 20.83 3.53 -0.10
C SER A 265 20.58 4.41 -1.33
N GLY A 266 19.72 3.98 -2.24
CA GLY A 266 19.31 4.69 -3.45
C GLY A 266 18.55 5.98 -3.17
N GLN A 267 17.80 6.08 -2.06
CA GLN A 267 17.06 7.30 -1.70
C GLN A 267 17.97 8.53 -1.56
N SER A 268 19.23 8.32 -1.19
CA SER A 268 20.23 9.40 -1.10
C SER A 268 20.40 10.18 -2.41
N SER A 269 20.18 9.54 -3.57
CA SER A 269 20.32 10.15 -4.90
C SER A 269 19.08 10.90 -5.36
N PHE A 270 17.97 10.78 -4.64
CA PHE A 270 16.66 11.34 -5.02
C PHE A 270 16.21 12.52 -4.15
N ASN A 271 17.09 12.96 -3.24
CA ASN A 271 16.90 14.14 -2.41
C ASN A 271 15.52 14.13 -1.73
N THR A 272 15.21 13.02 -1.04
CA THR A 272 13.88 12.76 -0.46
C THR A 272 13.49 13.76 0.62
N GLY A 273 14.48 14.40 1.25
CA GLY A 273 14.27 15.33 2.37
C GLY A 273 14.10 14.62 3.71
N CYS A 274 14.16 13.29 3.73
CA CYS A 274 14.19 12.48 4.93
C CYS A 274 15.64 12.16 5.32
N THR A 275 15.95 12.22 6.62
CA THR A 275 17.24 11.76 7.17
C THR A 275 17.31 10.23 7.23
N LEU A 276 16.14 9.59 7.34
CA LEU A 276 15.94 8.15 7.46
C LEU A 276 15.00 7.68 6.32
N ARG A 277 14.31 6.55 6.47
CA ARG A 277 13.46 5.98 5.41
C ARG A 277 12.35 6.95 4.97
N ALA A 278 12.29 7.25 3.68
CA ALA A 278 11.22 8.02 3.06
C ALA A 278 10.17 7.12 2.39
N GLU A 279 8.88 7.27 2.64
CA GLU A 279 7.81 6.61 1.89
C GLU A 279 7.23 7.55 0.83
N ALA A 280 6.77 7.06 -0.32
CA ALA A 280 6.79 5.69 -0.83
C ALA A 280 8.01 5.42 -1.74
N ASP A 281 8.22 4.17 -2.17
CA ASP A 281 9.27 3.81 -3.15
C ASP A 281 8.73 3.83 -4.58
N VAL A 282 7.54 3.28 -4.79
CA VAL A 282 6.81 3.18 -6.07
C VAL A 282 5.31 3.25 -5.79
N SER A 283 4.47 3.32 -6.82
CA SER A 283 3.01 3.34 -6.67
C SER A 283 2.27 2.55 -7.74
N ALA A 284 1.00 2.29 -7.47
CA ALA A 284 0.02 1.88 -8.48
C ALA A 284 -1.35 2.52 -8.17
N VAL A 285 -2.37 2.17 -8.94
CA VAL A 285 -3.72 2.70 -8.79
C VAL A 285 -4.26 2.40 -7.40
N ALA A 286 -4.82 3.43 -6.77
CA ALA A 286 -5.35 3.36 -5.41
C ALA A 286 -6.58 4.25 -5.21
N ASP A 287 -6.90 5.19 -6.10
CA ASP A 287 -8.06 6.05 -5.90
C ASP A 287 -9.38 5.26 -6.07
N PRO A 288 -10.23 5.18 -5.02
CA PRO A 288 -11.50 4.45 -5.08
C PRO A 288 -12.51 5.05 -6.06
N ASN A 289 -12.36 6.30 -6.49
CA ASN A 289 -13.19 6.91 -7.54
C ASN A 289 -12.81 6.42 -8.94
N THR A 290 -11.59 5.92 -9.10
CA THR A 290 -11.08 5.24 -10.30
C THR A 290 -10.63 3.82 -9.93
N GLY A 291 -11.41 3.17 -9.08
CA GLY A 291 -11.02 1.94 -8.41
C GLY A 291 -11.09 0.70 -9.28
N VAL A 292 -10.72 -0.43 -8.69
CA VAL A 292 -10.69 -1.75 -9.30
C VAL A 292 -11.96 -2.53 -8.98
N ALA A 293 -12.36 -3.40 -9.89
CA ALA A 293 -13.42 -4.37 -9.64
C ALA A 293 -12.90 -5.47 -8.70
N VAL A 294 -13.69 -5.83 -7.68
CA VAL A 294 -13.42 -6.92 -6.74
C VAL A 294 -14.70 -7.72 -6.52
N TYR A 295 -14.58 -9.02 -6.31
CA TYR A 295 -15.67 -9.89 -5.93
C TYR A 295 -15.46 -10.49 -4.54
N ASP A 296 -16.40 -10.26 -3.63
CA ASP A 296 -16.42 -10.86 -2.28
C ASP A 296 -17.85 -11.27 -1.93
N SER A 297 -18.09 -12.57 -1.71
CA SER A 297 -19.41 -13.08 -1.32
C SER A 297 -19.64 -13.08 0.19
N THR A 298 -18.59 -12.86 1.00
CA THR A 298 -18.70 -12.67 2.45
C THR A 298 -19.31 -11.30 2.74
N ALA A 299 -20.52 -11.30 3.33
CA ALA A 299 -21.25 -10.06 3.54
C ALA A 299 -20.57 -9.13 4.57
N TYR A 300 -20.21 -7.92 4.13
CA TYR A 300 -19.63 -6.87 4.98
C TYR A 300 -20.45 -5.58 4.87
N GLN A 301 -20.90 -5.07 6.03
CA GLN A 301 -21.76 -3.86 6.12
C GLN A 301 -22.97 -3.87 5.16
N GLY A 302 -23.57 -5.05 4.92
CA GLY A 302 -24.73 -5.22 4.05
C GLY A 302 -24.41 -5.26 2.55
N ARG A 303 -23.13 -5.36 2.16
CA ARG A 303 -22.67 -5.51 0.76
C ARG A 303 -22.04 -6.90 0.56
N SER A 304 -22.20 -7.47 -0.63
CA SER A 304 -21.58 -8.71 -1.11
C SER A 304 -21.67 -8.76 -2.65
N GLY A 305 -20.92 -9.64 -3.31
CA GLY A 305 -20.81 -9.74 -4.77
C GLY A 305 -19.75 -8.80 -5.35
N TRP A 306 -20.05 -8.19 -6.50
CA TRP A 306 -19.14 -7.25 -7.16
C TRP A 306 -19.18 -5.86 -6.52
N GLN A 307 -18.02 -5.30 -6.17
CA GLN A 307 -17.87 -3.91 -5.75
C GLN A 307 -16.63 -3.26 -6.39
N VAL A 308 -16.48 -1.96 -6.14
CA VAL A 308 -15.31 -1.17 -6.53
C VAL A 308 -14.55 -0.78 -5.27
N TYR A 309 -13.24 -0.99 -5.27
CA TYR A 309 -12.36 -0.56 -4.19
C TYR A 309 -11.15 0.22 -4.71
N GLY A 310 -10.59 1.03 -3.82
CA GLY A 310 -9.27 1.65 -3.90
C GLY A 310 -8.50 1.36 -2.62
N GLY A 311 -7.61 2.27 -2.24
CA GLY A 311 -6.62 2.05 -1.18
C GLY A 311 -5.27 1.69 -1.75
N THR A 312 -4.20 2.02 -1.02
CA THR A 312 -2.86 1.47 -1.27
C THR A 312 -2.82 -0.04 -1.06
N SER A 313 -3.85 -0.61 -0.41
CA SER A 313 -4.20 -2.04 -0.49
C SER A 313 -4.35 -2.57 -1.90
N VAL A 314 -4.89 -1.81 -2.86
CA VAL A 314 -4.94 -2.24 -4.27
C VAL A 314 -3.53 -2.25 -4.85
N ALA A 315 -2.73 -1.25 -4.49
CA ALA A 315 -1.43 -1.04 -5.10
C ALA A 315 -0.39 -2.08 -4.65
N SER A 316 -0.37 -2.48 -3.37
CA SER A 316 0.58 -3.47 -2.85
C SER A 316 0.59 -4.82 -3.63
N PRO A 317 -0.53 -5.55 -3.77
CA PRO A 317 -0.57 -6.83 -4.48
C PRO A 317 -0.34 -6.67 -5.98
N ILE A 318 -0.66 -5.51 -6.57
CA ILE A 318 -0.26 -5.17 -7.94
C ILE A 318 1.27 -5.19 -8.04
N ILE A 319 1.97 -4.44 -7.18
CA ILE A 319 3.44 -4.36 -7.22
C ILE A 319 4.10 -5.69 -6.88
N ALA A 320 3.61 -6.45 -5.89
CA ALA A 320 4.10 -7.80 -5.60
C ALA A 320 4.00 -8.71 -6.84
N SER A 321 2.91 -8.57 -7.59
CA SER A 321 2.72 -9.30 -8.84
C SER A 321 3.66 -8.83 -9.95
N VAL A 322 4.02 -7.54 -10.01
CA VAL A 322 5.03 -7.05 -10.98
C VAL A 322 6.42 -7.61 -10.68
N TYR A 323 6.82 -7.72 -9.41
CA TYR A 323 8.05 -8.43 -9.01
C TYR A 323 8.02 -9.90 -9.45
N ALA A 324 6.87 -10.58 -9.29
CA ALA A 324 6.73 -11.95 -9.78
C ALA A 324 6.79 -12.03 -11.32
N LEU A 325 6.20 -11.08 -12.04
CA LEU A 325 6.31 -11.02 -13.51
C LEU A 325 7.76 -10.78 -13.97
N ALA A 326 8.57 -10.05 -13.20
CA ALA A 326 10.00 -9.86 -13.48
C ALA A 326 10.80 -11.17 -13.32
N GLY A 327 10.46 -11.99 -12.31
CA GLY A 327 10.98 -13.35 -12.14
C GLY A 327 12.45 -13.43 -11.72
N ASN A 328 13.00 -12.35 -11.19
CA ASN A 328 14.40 -12.13 -10.81
C ASN A 328 14.59 -11.82 -9.31
N THR A 329 13.55 -11.97 -8.48
CA THR A 329 13.57 -11.57 -7.05
C THR A 329 14.73 -12.16 -6.25
N GLY A 330 15.18 -13.37 -6.60
CA GLY A 330 16.36 -14.02 -6.00
C GLY A 330 17.71 -13.33 -6.26
N SER A 331 17.76 -12.29 -7.11
CA SER A 331 18.97 -11.59 -7.53
C SER A 331 18.97 -10.09 -7.26
N ILE A 332 17.90 -9.58 -6.64
CA ILE A 332 17.70 -8.15 -6.38
C ILE A 332 17.52 -7.88 -4.88
N ASP A 333 17.62 -6.61 -4.51
CA ASP A 333 17.25 -6.09 -3.20
C ASP A 333 16.22 -4.96 -3.34
N ASN A 334 15.75 -4.41 -2.22
CA ASN A 334 14.76 -3.32 -2.24
C ASN A 334 15.28 -2.01 -2.83
N ASN A 335 16.59 -1.91 -3.10
CA ASN A 335 17.17 -0.76 -3.76
C ASN A 335 17.04 -0.83 -5.30
N TYR A 336 16.65 -2.00 -5.84
CA TYR A 336 16.59 -2.24 -7.27
C TYR A 336 15.74 -1.21 -8.05
N PRO A 337 14.53 -0.80 -7.60
CA PRO A 337 13.76 0.26 -8.24
C PRO A 337 14.54 1.57 -8.42
N TYR A 338 15.30 1.99 -7.41
CA TYR A 338 16.08 3.23 -7.43
C TYR A 338 17.22 3.21 -8.44
N THR A 339 17.75 2.03 -8.76
CA THR A 339 18.77 1.86 -9.81
C THR A 339 18.18 1.73 -11.22
N HIS A 340 16.86 1.57 -11.33
CA HIS A 340 16.10 1.40 -12.58
C HIS A 340 14.97 2.42 -12.72
N SER A 341 15.18 3.66 -12.23
CA SER A 341 14.13 4.69 -12.21
C SER A 341 13.58 5.07 -13.59
N GLY A 342 14.26 4.71 -14.70
CA GLY A 342 13.75 4.86 -16.05
C GLY A 342 12.65 3.86 -16.45
N SER A 343 12.36 2.87 -15.61
CA SER A 343 11.33 1.84 -15.83
C SER A 343 9.97 2.18 -15.22
N PHE A 344 9.75 3.47 -14.88
CA PHE A 344 8.51 3.94 -14.26
C PHE A 344 7.87 5.06 -15.08
N PHE A 345 6.55 5.14 -15.02
CA PHE A 345 5.81 6.34 -15.40
C PHE A 345 5.82 7.32 -14.24
N ASP A 346 6.57 8.40 -14.40
CA ASP A 346 6.70 9.49 -13.43
C ASP A 346 5.37 10.25 -13.26
N VAL A 347 4.88 10.37 -12.03
CA VAL A 347 3.61 11.02 -11.70
C VAL A 347 3.91 12.43 -11.18
N THR A 348 3.81 13.42 -12.07
CA THR A 348 4.34 14.76 -11.76
C THR A 348 3.30 15.77 -11.29
N SER A 349 2.10 15.34 -10.87
CA SER A 349 1.04 16.25 -10.43
C SER A 349 0.09 15.65 -9.40
N GLY A 350 -0.48 16.53 -8.57
CA GLY A 350 -1.37 16.17 -7.46
C GLY A 350 -0.67 16.29 -6.09
N SER A 351 -1.43 16.06 -5.03
CA SER A 351 -0.96 16.12 -3.64
C SER A 351 -1.81 15.23 -2.73
N ASN A 352 -1.19 14.66 -1.70
CA ASN A 352 -1.87 13.95 -0.60
C ASN A 352 -2.00 14.81 0.67
N GLY A 353 -1.75 16.12 0.57
CA GLY A 353 -1.86 17.04 1.70
C GLY A 353 -1.02 18.30 1.58
N SER A 354 -0.44 18.72 2.70
CA SER A 354 0.49 19.84 2.79
C SER A 354 1.50 19.57 3.89
N CYS A 355 2.78 19.76 3.59
CA CYS A 355 3.89 19.33 4.43
C CYS A 355 5.16 20.14 4.09
N SER A 356 6.19 20.00 4.92
CA SER A 356 7.52 20.55 4.65
C SER A 356 8.58 19.48 4.95
N PRO A 357 9.49 19.17 4.00
CA PRO A 357 9.55 19.69 2.63
C PRO A 357 8.37 19.23 1.75
N SER A 358 7.93 20.08 0.81
CA SER A 358 6.69 19.86 0.03
C SER A 358 6.71 18.60 -0.83
N GLN A 359 7.88 18.19 -1.29
CA GLN A 359 8.07 16.97 -2.09
C GLN A 359 7.61 15.68 -1.37
N LEU A 360 7.43 15.72 -0.05
CA LEU A 360 6.93 14.55 0.68
C LEU A 360 5.42 14.38 0.56
N CYS A 361 4.68 15.39 0.06
CA CYS A 361 3.23 15.34 -0.06
C CYS A 361 2.71 15.86 -1.41
N THR A 362 3.55 16.50 -2.22
CA THR A 362 3.18 17.04 -3.52
C THR A 362 4.06 16.44 -4.59
N ALA A 363 3.44 15.97 -5.66
CA ALA A 363 4.15 15.36 -6.76
C ALA A 363 5.06 16.34 -7.51
N ARG A 364 6.14 15.82 -8.10
CA ARG A 364 7.10 16.57 -8.91
C ARG A 364 7.76 15.64 -9.94
N ALA A 365 8.67 16.15 -10.74
CA ALA A 365 9.50 15.30 -11.58
C ALA A 365 10.48 14.48 -10.73
N GLY A 366 10.64 13.20 -11.06
CA GLY A 366 11.43 12.24 -10.31
C GLY A 366 10.76 11.81 -9.02
N TRP A 367 11.55 11.43 -8.00
CA TRP A 367 10.96 10.93 -6.76
C TRP A 367 10.16 11.99 -6.01
N ASP A 368 8.96 11.63 -5.58
CA ASP A 368 8.17 12.34 -4.57
C ASP A 368 7.57 11.37 -3.55
N GLY A 369 7.10 11.91 -2.43
CA GLY A 369 6.55 11.10 -1.34
C GLY A 369 5.33 10.29 -1.77
N PRO A 370 4.24 10.90 -2.26
CA PRO A 370 3.00 10.16 -2.52
C PRO A 370 3.13 9.07 -3.59
N THR A 371 4.05 9.24 -4.57
CA THR A 371 4.16 8.32 -5.70
C THR A 371 5.51 7.62 -5.86
N GLY A 372 6.48 7.94 -5.00
CA GLY A 372 7.81 7.36 -5.08
C GLY A 372 8.46 7.68 -6.43
N LEU A 373 9.00 6.66 -7.09
CA LEU A 373 9.56 6.72 -8.44
C LEU A 373 8.49 6.73 -9.55
N GLY A 374 7.21 6.62 -9.19
CA GLY A 374 6.09 6.50 -10.11
C GLY A 374 5.52 5.09 -10.19
N THR A 375 4.83 4.78 -11.29
CA THR A 375 4.13 3.51 -11.50
C THR A 375 4.80 2.63 -12.55
N PRO A 376 4.56 1.30 -12.58
CA PRO A 376 5.29 0.41 -13.47
C PRO A 376 5.13 0.78 -14.96
N ASN A 377 6.25 0.83 -15.68
CA ASN A 377 6.29 0.83 -17.15
C ASN A 377 6.93 -0.48 -17.60
N GLY A 378 6.14 -1.56 -17.52
CA GLY A 378 6.64 -2.93 -17.58
C GLY A 378 7.24 -3.37 -16.24
N SER A 379 7.93 -4.51 -16.27
CA SER A 379 8.52 -5.13 -15.07
C SER A 379 10.02 -4.86 -14.91
N GLY A 380 10.63 -4.01 -15.75
CA GLY A 380 12.09 -3.82 -15.76
C GLY A 380 12.69 -3.14 -14.53
N GLY A 381 11.87 -2.42 -13.76
CA GLY A 381 12.25 -1.80 -12.48
C GLY A 381 12.06 -2.70 -11.27
N PHE A 382 11.72 -3.97 -11.50
CA PHE A 382 11.37 -4.97 -10.52
C PHE A 382 12.16 -6.26 -10.71
#